data_AF-A0A5S4YWX1-F1
#
_entry.id   AF-A0A5S4YWX1-F1
#
_cell.length_a   1.000
_cell.length_b   1.000
_cell.length_c   1.000
_cell.angle_alpha   90.00
_cell.angle_beta   90.00
_cell.angle_gamma   90.00
#
_symmetry.space_group_name_H-M   'P 1'
#
loop_
_entity.id
_entity.type
_entity.pdbx_description
1 polymer ?
#
loop_
_entity_poly.entity_id
_entity_poly.type
_entity_poly.pdbx_seq_one_letter_code
_entity_poly.pdbx_strand_id
1 'polypeptide(L)' 'MKHTAELRLVRVVAPHFVAGFETDGVVRRAAPIIRYLVGKTDDQARQYIKSKGWKASIIPDHSPPDSGSHPFLLA' A
#
# COMPACT_ATOMS: atom_id res chain seq x y z
N MET A 1 -24.43 9.86 1.26
CA MET A 1 -23.09 10.42 1.55
C MET A 1 -22.07 9.44 1.00
N LYS A 2 -21.32 9.80 -0.04
CA LYS A 2 -20.24 8.93 -0.57
C LYS A 2 -19.01 9.22 0.28
N HIS A 3 -18.64 8.31 1.18
CA HIS A 3 -17.27 8.30 1.69
C HIS A 3 -16.39 7.93 0.50
N THR A 4 -15.74 8.92 -0.12
CA THR A 4 -14.64 8.65 -1.03
C THR A 4 -13.51 8.09 -0.18
N ALA A 5 -13.44 6.77 -0.07
CA ALA A 5 -12.39 6.11 0.69
C ALA A 5 -11.05 6.46 0.06
N GLU A 6 -10.13 6.96 0.88
CA GLU A 6 -8.78 7.30 0.46
C GLU A 6 -8.03 6.05 -0.03
N LEU A 7 -7.35 6.18 -1.18
CA LEU A 7 -6.55 5.12 -1.77
C LEU A 7 -5.29 4.92 -0.93
N ARG A 8 -5.18 3.76 -0.29
CA ARG A 8 -4.09 3.42 0.63
C ARG A 8 -3.14 2.42 -0.02
N LEU A 9 -1.84 2.66 0.12
CA LEU A 9 -0.81 1.69 -0.26
C LEU A 9 -0.56 0.72 0.89
N VAL A 10 -0.60 -0.57 0.61
CA VAL A 10 -0.33 -1.64 1.58
C VAL A 10 0.90 -2.42 1.14
N ARG A 11 1.89 -2.50 2.04
CA ARG A 11 3.06 -3.36 1.90
C ARG A 11 2.78 -4.73 2.49
N VAL A 12 3.07 -5.77 1.72
CA VAL A 12 3.03 -7.18 2.11
C VAL A 12 4.45 -7.71 2.21
N VAL A 13 4.79 -8.32 3.34
CA VAL A 13 6.08 -8.96 3.60
C VAL A 13 5.87 -10.47 3.71
N ALA A 14 6.47 -11.20 2.78
CA ALA A 14 6.53 -12.66 2.73
C ALA A 14 7.99 -13.13 2.89
N PRO A 15 8.27 -14.44 3.10
CA PRO A 15 9.64 -14.92 3.32
C PRO A 15 10.64 -14.57 2.22
N HIS A 16 10.19 -14.46 0.97
CA HIS A 16 11.07 -14.30 -0.21
C HIS A 16 10.75 -13.07 -1.07
N PHE A 17 9.75 -12.28 -0.69
CA PHE A 17 9.39 -11.09 -1.44
C PHE A 17 8.73 -10.05 -0.56
N VAL A 18 8.83 -8.80 -1.00
CA VAL A 18 8.01 -7.68 -0.56
C VAL A 18 7.18 -7.22 -1.76
N ALA A 19 5.88 -7.07 -1.57
CA ALA A 19 4.96 -6.65 -2.62
C ALA A 19 4.03 -5.56 -2.11
N GLY A 20 3.47 -4.78 -3.05
CA GLY A 20 2.50 -3.73 -2.76
C GLY A 20 1.15 -4.00 -3.40
N PHE A 21 0.07 -3.59 -2.75
CA PHE A 21 -1.23 -3.39 -3.37
C PHE A 21 -1.87 -2.10 -2.88
N GLU A 22 -2.76 -1.54 -3.69
CA GLU A 22 -3.49 -0.33 -3.38
C GLU A 22 -4.97 -0.62 -3.19
N THR A 23 -5.59 0.03 -2.22
CA THR A 23 -6.98 -0.23 -1.84
C THR A 23 -7.70 1.03 -1.39
N ASP A 24 -8.94 1.18 -1.82
CA ASP A 24 -9.94 2.12 -1.29
C ASP A 24 -11.03 1.38 -0.50
N GLY A 25 -10.69 0.21 0.05
CA GLY A 25 -11.62 -0.79 0.60
C GLY A 25 -11.82 -1.99 -0.34
N VAL A 26 -11.53 -1.81 -1.63
CA VAL A 26 -11.35 -2.88 -2.61
C VAL A 26 -9.98 -2.72 -3.27
N VAL A 27 -9.27 -3.83 -3.44
CA VAL A 27 -7.94 -3.81 -4.07
C VAL A 27 -8.07 -3.42 -5.55
N ARG A 28 -7.49 -2.26 -5.91
CA ARG A 28 -7.54 -1.69 -7.27
C ARG A 28 -6.34 -2.11 -8.11
N ARG A 29 -5.16 -2.07 -7.50
CA ARG A 29 -3.88 -2.41 -8.14
C ARG A 29 -3.07 -3.29 -7.20
N ALA A 30 -2.31 -4.22 -7.76
CA ALA A 30 -1.45 -5.11 -7.00
C ALA A 30 -0.22 -5.49 -7.83
N ALA A 31 0.90 -5.73 -7.16
CA ALA A 31 2.08 -6.27 -7.81
C ALA A 31 1.76 -7.64 -8.46
N PRO A 32 2.42 -8.01 -9.59
CA PRO A 32 2.08 -9.22 -10.35
C PRO A 32 2.02 -10.52 -9.51
N ILE A 33 2.95 -10.69 -8.56
CA ILE A 33 3.04 -11.86 -7.69
C ILE A 33 1.84 -12.05 -6.75
N ILE A 34 1.09 -10.96 -6.48
CA ILE A 34 -0.14 -10.97 -5.67
C ILE A 34 -1.35 -10.43 -6.45
N ARG A 35 -1.31 -10.48 -7.78
CA ARG A 35 -2.38 -9.97 -8.66
C ARG A 35 -3.75 -10.60 -8.40
N TYR A 36 -3.77 -11.82 -7.87
CA TYR A 36 -5.00 -12.50 -7.42
C TYR A 36 -5.81 -11.71 -6.38
N LEU A 37 -5.19 -10.73 -5.70
CA LEU A 37 -5.89 -9.88 -4.74
C LEU A 37 -6.78 -8.81 -5.38
N VAL A 38 -6.58 -8.48 -6.67
CA VAL A 38 -7.38 -7.45 -7.36
C VAL A 38 -8.87 -7.79 -7.31
N GLY A 39 -9.69 -6.82 -6.92
CA GLY A 39 -11.14 -6.98 -6.76
C GLY A 39 -11.59 -7.58 -5.42
N LYS A 40 -10.66 -8.04 -4.57
CA LYS A 40 -10.99 -8.48 -3.20
C LYS A 40 -11.19 -7.28 -2.29
N THR A 41 -12.03 -7.44 -1.28
CA THR A 41 -12.12 -6.47 -0.17
C THR A 41 -10.86 -6.50 0.69
N ASP A 42 -10.64 -5.46 1.47
CA ASP A 42 -9.54 -5.41 2.45
C ASP A 42 -9.53 -6.63 3.38
N ASP A 43 -10.70 -7.04 3.86
CA ASP A 43 -10.83 -8.18 4.77
C ASP A 43 -10.42 -9.49 4.09
N GLN A 44 -10.90 -9.72 2.86
CA GLN A 44 -10.53 -10.88 2.07
C GLN A 44 -9.04 -10.91 1.75
N ALA A 45 -8.45 -9.76 1.40
CA ALA A 45 -7.02 -9.64 1.13
C ALA A 45 -6.19 -9.93 2.39
N ARG A 46 -6.55 -9.33 3.54
CA ARG A 46 -5.88 -9.55 4.82
C ARG A 46 -6.01 -10.99 5.30
N GLN A 47 -7.17 -11.61 5.11
CA GLN A 47 -7.39 -13.02 5.45
C GLN A 47 -6.49 -13.93 4.61
N TYR A 48 -6.39 -13.68 3.30
CA TYR A 48 -5.48 -14.44 2.42
C TYR A 48 -4.01 -14.27 2.83
N ILE A 49 -3.58 -13.04 3.10
CA ILE A 49 -2.20 -12.74 3.53
C ILE A 49 -1.90 -13.48 4.85
N LYS A 50 -2.82 -13.41 5.82
CA LYS A 50 -2.70 -14.11 7.10
C LYS A 50 -2.65 -15.62 6.95
N SER A 51 -3.48 -16.21 6.08
CA SER A 51 -3.50 -17.66 5.85
C SER A 51 -2.21 -18.19 5.21
N LYS A 52 -1.44 -17.33 4.56
CA LYS A 52 -0.09 -17.64 4.04
C LYS A 52 1.04 -17.38 5.03
N GLY A 53 0.74 -16.91 6.25
CA GLY A 53 1.74 -16.52 7.25
C GLY A 53 2.50 -15.24 6.90
N TRP A 54 1.98 -14.44 5.95
CA TRP A 54 2.59 -13.17 5.54
C TRP A 54 2.10 -12.02 6.42
N LYS A 55 2.79 -10.88 6.36
CA LYS A 55 2.44 -9.66 7.12
C LYS A 55 2.03 -8.54 6.17
N ALA A 56 1.04 -7.74 6.56
CA ALA A 56 0.62 -6.55 5.80
C ALA A 56 0.62 -5.30 6.69
N SER A 57 1.05 -4.17 6.13
CA SER A 57 1.07 -2.87 6.81
C SER A 57 0.73 -1.76 5.83
N ILE A 58 -0.08 -0.79 6.26
CA ILE A 58 -0.34 0.42 5.47
C ILE A 58 0.94 1.25 5.46
N ILE A 59 1.33 1.74 4.29
CA ILE A 59 2.42 2.70 4.15
C ILE A 59 1.81 4.10 4.28
N PRO A 60 2.23 4.90 5.27
CA PRO A 60 1.81 6.29 5.36
C PRO A 60 2.26 7.03 4.11
N ASP A 61 1.46 7.97 3.63
CA ASP A 61 1.95 8.91 2.62
C ASP A 61 3.06 9.75 3.25
N HIS A 62 4.29 9.54 2.80
CA HIS A 62 5.39 10.44 3.09
C HIS A 62 5.39 11.51 2.01
N SER A 63 4.44 12.44 2.09
CA SER A 63 4.64 13.74 1.50
C SER A 63 5.89 14.32 2.16
N PRO A 64 6.99 14.57 1.41
CA PRO A 64 8.12 15.28 2.00
C PRO A 64 7.59 16.58 2.61
N PRO A 65 8.02 16.96 3.82
CA PRO A 65 7.69 18.28 4.32
C PRO A 65 8.10 19.27 3.24
N ASP A 66 7.16 20.15 2.90
CA ASP A 66 7.22 21.20 1.89
C ASP A 66 8.66 21.49 1.43
N SER A 67 8.93 21.43 0.12
CA SER A 67 10.22 21.80 -0.49
C SER A 67 10.46 23.32 -0.42
N GLY A 68 10.06 23.94 0.68
CA GLY A 68 10.38 25.30 1.06
C GLY A 68 11.86 25.41 1.36
N SER A 69 12.58 25.98 0.38
CA SER A 69 13.89 26.60 0.54
C SER A 69 15.02 25.66 0.96
N HIS A 70 15.72 25.08 -0.03
CA HIS A 70 17.11 24.66 0.18
C HIS A 70 18.04 25.88 0.02
N PRO A 71 18.66 26.42 1.09
CA PRO A 71 19.74 27.40 0.97
C PRO A 71 21.07 26.67 0.69
N PHE A 72 21.11 25.85 -0.36
CA PHE A 72 22.37 25.23 -0.80
C PHE A 72 22.63 25.61 -2.26
N LEU A 73 22.99 26.88 -2.45
CA LEU A 73 23.71 27.34 -3.63
C LEU A 73 24.85 28.26 -3.18
N LEU A 74 26.06 27.79 -3.52
CA LEU A 74 27.32 28.52 -3.71
C LEU A 74 28.04 29.04 -2.46
N ALA A 75 29.02 28.24 -2.01
CA ALA A 75 30.30 28.72 -1.52
C ALA A 75 31.41 28.15 -2.42
#